data_AF-A0A4Y2N2H4-F1
#
_entry.id   AF-A0A4Y2N2H4-F1
#
_cell.length_a   1.000
_cell.length_b   1.000
_cell.length_c   1.000
_cell.angle_alpha   90.00
_cell.angle_beta   90.00
_cell.angle_gamma   90.00
#
_symmetry.space_group_name_H-M   'P 1'
#
loop_
_entity.id
_entity.type
_entity.pdbx_description
1 polymer ?
#
loop_
_entity_poly.entity_id
_entity_poly.type
_entity_poly.pdbx_seq_one_letter_code
_entity_poly.pdbx_strand_id
1 'polypeptide(L)'
;MMKTTPELAPLLQTSTPHQRDPLVRNFAMEEHKLKGHIGVSHVLLSLREWFWILAGRRVVSSVFKTCITCKRYSSKKVNPPAPTLPGHRVQDASVLQIISIDYAGTILLREYQKAWIWLFTCAVYLCVNL
;
A
#
# COMPACT_ATOMS: atom_id res chain seq x y z
N MET A 1 -2.30 7.08 -51.02
CA MET A 1 -3.58 7.60 -51.56
C MET A 1 -4.47 7.94 -50.37
N MET A 2 -4.97 9.16 -50.38
CA MET A 2 -5.63 9.90 -49.30
C MET A 2 -6.68 9.11 -48.49
N LYS A 3 -6.69 9.35 -47.18
CA LYS A 3 -7.92 9.75 -46.49
C LYS A 3 -7.63 10.98 -45.63
N THR A 4 -8.22 12.07 -46.07
CA THR A 4 -8.35 13.38 -45.43
C THR A 4 -9.25 13.31 -44.19
N THR A 5 -9.04 14.27 -43.30
CA THR A 5 -9.65 14.58 -42.00
C THR A 5 -11.18 14.78 -42.01
N PRO A 6 -11.81 14.84 -40.82
CA PRO A 6 -12.27 16.14 -40.35
C PRO A 6 -11.78 16.36 -38.91
N GLU A 7 -10.99 17.39 -38.62
CA GLU A 7 -11.54 18.71 -38.28
C GLU A 7 -12.86 18.61 -37.51
N LEU A 8 -12.75 18.28 -36.23
CA LEU A 8 -13.78 18.50 -35.21
C LEU A 8 -13.05 18.74 -33.88
N ALA A 9 -12.33 19.85 -33.83
CA ALA A 9 -12.07 20.54 -32.57
C ALA A 9 -13.15 21.62 -32.43
N PRO A 10 -14.31 21.33 -31.82
CA PRO A 10 -15.17 22.41 -31.40
C PRO A 10 -14.48 23.07 -30.21
N LEU A 11 -14.14 24.34 -30.44
CA LEU A 11 -13.87 25.37 -29.46
C LEU A 11 -14.74 25.18 -28.20
N LEU A 12 -14.17 24.60 -27.15
CA LEU A 12 -14.66 24.77 -25.77
C LEU A 12 -13.68 25.68 -25.04
N GLN A 13 -13.73 26.93 -25.45
CA GLN A 13 -13.16 28.06 -24.75
C GLN A 13 -14.23 28.56 -23.78
N THR A 14 -14.32 27.93 -22.61
CA THR A 14 -15.00 28.52 -21.45
C THR A 14 -14.12 28.34 -20.22
N SER A 15 -14.01 29.42 -19.47
CA SER A 15 -13.29 29.54 -18.21
C SER A 15 -13.74 28.49 -17.18
N THR A 16 -12.86 27.49 -16.94
CA THR A 16 -12.74 26.60 -15.76
C THR A 16 -14.01 26.08 -15.05
N PRO A 17 -14.27 24.74 -15.12
CA PRO A 17 -14.41 23.94 -13.88
C PRO A 17 -13.80 22.52 -13.94
N HIS A 18 -13.11 22.12 -15.02
CA HIS A 18 -12.69 20.72 -15.22
C HIS A 18 -11.62 20.18 -14.26
N GLN A 19 -10.98 21.01 -13.43
CA GLN A 19 -9.87 20.58 -12.59
C GLN A 19 -10.30 19.79 -11.34
N ARG A 20 -11.57 19.88 -10.96
CA ARG A 20 -12.20 19.12 -9.86
C ARG A 20 -13.33 18.21 -10.35
N ASP A 21 -13.49 18.08 -11.66
CA ASP A 21 -14.53 17.24 -12.23
C ASP A 21 -14.24 15.77 -11.90
N PRO A 22 -15.16 15.07 -11.19
CA PRO A 22 -15.03 13.66 -10.87
C PRO A 22 -14.74 12.79 -12.10
N LEU A 23 -15.27 13.15 -13.26
CA LEU A 23 -15.09 12.39 -14.50
C LEU A 23 -13.62 12.37 -14.93
N VAL A 24 -12.98 13.53 -15.00
CA VAL A 24 -11.57 13.65 -15.40
C VAL A 24 -10.66 12.87 -14.45
N ARG A 25 -10.97 12.91 -13.15
CA ARG A 25 -10.24 12.14 -12.13
C ARG A 25 -10.43 10.64 -12.32
N ASN A 26 -11.65 10.18 -12.60
CA ASN A 26 -11.96 8.77 -12.79
C ASN A 26 -11.27 8.20 -14.03
N PHE A 27 -11.33 8.92 -15.16
CA PHE A 27 -10.57 8.54 -16.37
C PHE A 27 -9.06 8.48 -16.12
N ALA A 28 -8.50 9.48 -15.43
CA ALA A 28 -7.07 9.46 -15.09
C ALA A 28 -6.71 8.30 -14.15
N MET A 29 -7.61 7.89 -13.25
CA MET A 29 -7.42 6.72 -12.38
C MET A 29 -7.54 5.40 -13.15
N GLU A 30 -8.44 5.32 -14.12
CA GLU A 30 -8.59 4.15 -14.99
C GLU A 30 -7.37 3.96 -15.88
N GLU A 31 -6.94 4.98 -16.61
CA GLU A 31 -5.71 4.96 -17.40
C GLU A 31 -4.48 4.62 -16.54
N HIS A 32 -4.39 5.20 -15.34
CA HIS A 32 -3.33 4.88 -14.39
C HIS A 32 -3.28 3.40 -14.00
N LYS A 33 -4.44 2.74 -13.84
CA LYS A 33 -4.53 1.30 -13.55
C LYS A 33 -4.25 0.45 -14.80
N LEU A 34 -4.82 0.81 -15.95
CA LEU A 34 -4.64 0.10 -17.22
C LEU A 34 -3.17 0.08 -17.65
N LYS A 35 -2.44 1.18 -17.43
CA LYS A 35 -1.00 1.28 -17.72
C LYS A 35 -0.12 0.73 -16.59
N GLY A 36 -0.67 -0.05 -15.66
CA GLY A 36 0.10 -0.76 -14.64
C GLY A 36 0.80 0.16 -13.63
N HIS A 37 0.15 1.24 -13.22
CA HIS A 37 0.68 2.18 -12.21
C HIS A 37 1.97 2.91 -12.62
N ILE A 38 2.22 3.05 -13.91
CA ILE A 38 3.36 3.82 -14.44
C ILE A 38 3.33 5.29 -13.98
N GLY A 39 4.49 5.94 -14.03
CA GLY A 39 4.68 7.31 -13.59
C GLY A 39 3.75 8.34 -14.26
N VAL A 40 3.59 9.48 -13.59
CA VAL A 40 2.69 10.58 -13.98
C VAL A 40 2.86 11.01 -15.44
N SER A 41 4.10 11.07 -15.94
CA SER A 41 4.39 11.51 -17.31
C SER A 41 3.78 10.61 -18.39
N HIS A 42 3.80 9.28 -18.18
CA HIS A 42 3.26 8.33 -19.15
C HIS A 42 1.73 8.36 -19.19
N VAL A 43 1.09 8.41 -18.02
CA VAL A 43 -0.37 8.55 -17.94
C VAL A 43 -0.82 9.87 -18.55
N LEU A 44 -0.08 10.96 -18.31
CA LEU A 44 -0.38 12.26 -18.90
C LEU A 44 -0.22 12.26 -20.44
N LEU A 45 0.78 11.56 -20.97
CA LEU A 45 0.98 11.43 -22.41
C LEU A 45 -0.16 10.63 -23.06
N SER A 46 -0.55 9.50 -22.47
CA SER A 46 -1.69 8.67 -22.91
C SER A 46 -2.98 9.47 -22.97
N LEU A 47 -3.29 10.23 -21.91
CA LEU A 47 -4.50 11.07 -21.86
C LEU A 47 -4.49 12.19 -22.92
N ARG A 48 -3.32 12.70 -23.31
CA ARG A 48 -3.19 13.78 -24.31
C ARG A 48 -3.46 13.33 -25.74
N GLU A 49 -3.45 12.03 -26.02
CA GLU A 49 -3.81 11.50 -27.34
C GLU A 49 -5.31 11.73 -27.64
N TRP A 50 -6.14 11.78 -26.59
CA TRP A 50 -7.60 11.84 -26.71
C TRP A 50 -8.21 13.10 -26.10
N PHE A 51 -7.59 13.69 -25.08
CA PHE A 51 -8.14 14.80 -24.31
C PHE A 51 -7.12 15.92 -24.06
N TRP A 52 -7.53 17.17 -24.24
CA TRP A 52 -6.75 18.33 -23.82
C TRP A 52 -7.15 18.82 -22.42
N ILE A 53 -6.68 18.11 -21.38
CA ILE A 53 -6.98 18.45 -19.99
C ILE A 53 -6.09 19.61 -19.53
N LEU A 54 -6.70 20.77 -19.25
CA LEU A 54 -6.01 21.92 -18.67
C LEU A 54 -5.40 21.54 -17.32
N ALA A 55 -4.10 21.79 -17.19
CA ALA A 55 -3.31 21.40 -16.01
C ALA A 55 -3.47 19.92 -15.61
N GLY A 56 -3.62 19.02 -16.59
CA GLY A 56 -3.82 17.58 -16.38
C GLY A 56 -2.75 16.92 -15.51
N ARG A 57 -1.51 17.45 -15.51
CA ARG A 57 -0.46 16.97 -14.59
C ARG A 57 -0.88 17.03 -13.12
N ARG A 58 -1.66 18.05 -12.73
CA ARG A 58 -2.16 18.20 -11.35
C ARG A 58 -3.17 17.09 -11.01
N VAL A 59 -4.05 16.75 -11.94
CA VAL A 59 -5.05 15.67 -11.78
C VAL A 59 -4.36 14.31 -11.69
N VAL A 60 -3.48 13.98 -12.65
CA VAL A 60 -2.75 12.71 -12.66
C VAL A 60 -1.85 12.57 -11.42
N SER A 61 -1.19 13.65 -10.99
CA SER A 61 -0.40 13.63 -9.74
C SER A 61 -1.26 13.39 -8.51
N SER A 62 -2.49 13.94 -8.48
CA SER A 62 -3.45 13.68 -7.40
C SER A 62 -3.87 12.21 -7.39
N VAL A 63 -4.16 11.62 -8.56
CA VAL A 63 -4.48 10.19 -8.69
C VAL A 63 -3.36 9.33 -8.10
N PHE A 64 -2.11 9.59 -8.49
CA PHE A 64 -0.93 8.85 -8.01
C PHE A 64 -0.78 8.93 -6.48
N LYS A 65 -1.01 10.11 -5.88
CA LYS A 65 -0.98 10.32 -4.43
C LYS A 65 -2.08 9.57 -3.67
N THR A 66 -3.25 9.40 -4.29
CA THR A 66 -4.40 8.72 -3.67
C THR A 66 -4.47 7.22 -3.96
N CYS A 67 -3.73 6.73 -4.95
CA CYS A 67 -3.68 5.32 -5.30
C CYS A 67 -2.98 4.52 -4.19
N ILE A 68 -3.69 3.55 -3.60
CA ILE A 68 -3.19 2.72 -2.49
C ILE A 68 -1.96 1.90 -2.95
N THR A 69 -2.01 1.33 -4.16
CA THR A 69 -0.92 0.55 -4.74
C THR A 69 0.36 1.39 -4.83
N CYS A 70 0.29 2.56 -5.45
CA CYS A 70 1.44 3.47 -5.56
C CYS A 70 1.92 3.95 -4.19
N LYS A 71 0.99 4.24 -3.27
CA LYS A 71 1.35 4.65 -1.90
C LYS A 71 2.10 3.57 -1.15
N ARG A 72 1.73 2.29 -1.33
CA ARG A 72 2.45 1.14 -0.74
C ARG A 72 3.84 1.01 -1.33
N TYR A 73 3.99 1.01 -2.65
CA TYR A 73 5.31 0.88 -3.30
C TYR A 73 6.21 2.09 -3.08
N SER A 74 5.65 3.29 -2.93
CA SER A 74 6.41 4.51 -2.63
C SER A 74 6.66 4.71 -1.13
N SER A 75 6.09 3.86 -0.26
CA SER A 75 6.27 4.01 1.19
C SER A 75 7.73 3.76 1.57
N LYS A 76 8.27 4.64 2.42
CA LYS A 76 9.61 4.47 2.97
C LYS A 76 9.56 3.51 4.14
N LYS A 77 10.63 2.74 4.34
CA LYS A 77 10.82 1.97 5.58
C LYS A 77 10.74 2.93 6.76
N VAL A 78 9.85 2.64 7.70
CA VAL A 78 9.85 3.32 8.99
C VAL A 78 10.94 2.65 9.82
N ASN A 79 11.92 3.42 10.27
CA ASN A 79 12.93 2.97 11.22
C ASN A 79 12.59 3.58 12.59
N PRO A 80 11.61 3.03 13.32
CA PRO A 80 11.32 3.52 14.66
C PRO A 80 12.52 3.22 15.57
N PRO A 81 12.79 4.06 16.59
CA PRO A 81 13.73 3.69 17.64
C PRO A 81 13.24 2.40 18.31
N ALA A 82 14.17 1.57 18.78
CA ALA A 82 13.83 0.37 19.53
C ALA A 82 12.99 0.76 20.76
N PRO A 83 11.79 0.18 20.96
CA PRO A 83 11.02 0.46 22.16
C PRO A 83 11.78 -0.06 23.39
N THR A 84 11.58 0.60 24.53
CA THR A 84 12.08 0.09 25.81
C THR A 84 11.52 -1.30 26.07
N LEU A 85 12.39 -2.23 26.46
CA LEU A 85 11.95 -3.59 26.81
C LEU A 85 10.99 -3.52 28.02
N PRO A 86 9.95 -4.37 28.07
CA PRO A 86 9.07 -4.45 29.23
C PRO A 86 9.86 -4.83 30.49
N GLY A 87 9.53 -4.25 31.65
CA GLY A 87 10.25 -4.50 32.90
C GLY A 87 10.35 -5.98 33.28
N HIS A 88 9.31 -6.78 33.00
CA HIS A 88 9.29 -8.22 33.23
C HIS A 88 10.30 -9.02 32.36
N ARG A 89 10.92 -8.39 31.35
CA ARG A 89 12.00 -9.01 30.55
C ARG A 89 13.40 -8.64 31.02
N VAL A 90 13.54 -7.63 31.86
CA VAL A 90 14.84 -7.02 32.20
C VAL A 90 15.13 -7.08 33.70
N GLN A 91 14.10 -7.21 34.52
CA GLN A 91 14.25 -7.33 35.97
C GLN A 91 14.53 -8.77 36.39
N ASP A 92 15.32 -8.92 37.45
CA ASP A 92 15.52 -10.21 38.10
C ASP A 92 14.19 -10.80 38.55
N ALA A 93 14.00 -12.08 38.26
CA ALA A 93 12.80 -12.82 38.61
C ALA A 93 13.17 -14.12 39.33
N SER A 94 12.39 -14.47 40.35
CA SER A 94 12.49 -15.78 40.97
C SER A 94 11.96 -16.87 40.03
N VAL A 95 12.37 -18.12 40.29
CA VAL A 95 11.97 -19.28 39.50
C VAL A 95 10.44 -19.37 39.47
N LEU A 96 9.85 -19.51 38.28
CA LEU A 96 8.41 -19.54 37.99
C LEU A 96 7.63 -18.24 38.25
N GLN A 97 8.30 -17.13 38.59
CA GLN A 97 7.64 -15.82 38.77
C GLN A 97 7.13 -15.23 37.45
N ILE A 98 7.85 -15.49 36.36
CA ILE A 98 7.51 -14.98 35.02
C ILE A 98 7.49 -16.18 34.07
N ILE A 99 6.29 -16.51 33.58
CA ILE A 99 6.04 -17.64 32.67
C ILE A 99 5.47 -17.08 31.37
N SER A 100 6.07 -17.46 30.23
CA SER A 100 5.50 -17.28 28.90
C SER A 100 4.73 -18.52 28.49
N ILE A 101 3.58 -18.31 27.86
CA ILE A 101 2.75 -19.36 27.28
C ILE A 101 2.75 -19.15 25.77
N ASP A 102 3.31 -20.10 25.05
CA ASP A 102 3.38 -20.07 23.59
C ASP A 102 2.59 -21.24 23.00
N TYR A 103 1.95 -20.98 21.86
CA TYR A 103 1.19 -21.98 21.13
C TYR A 103 1.99 -22.34 19.88
N ALA A 104 2.45 -23.59 19.81
CA ALA A 104 2.83 -24.14 18.51
C ALA A 104 1.52 -24.45 17.78
N GLY A 105 1.39 -23.96 16.54
CA GLY A 105 0.17 -24.08 15.73
C GLY A 105 -0.37 -25.52 15.65
N THR A 106 -1.60 -25.67 15.15
CA THR A 106 -2.26 -26.99 15.13
C THR A 106 -1.44 -28.05 14.42
N ILE A 107 -1.23 -29.18 15.08
CA ILE A 107 -0.71 -30.39 14.44
C ILE A 107 -1.88 -31.30 14.05
N LEU A 108 -1.76 -31.91 12.88
CA LEU A 108 -2.69 -32.93 12.40
C LEU A 108 -2.17 -34.30 12.85
N LEU A 109 -2.95 -34.96 13.68
CA LEU A 109 -2.71 -36.34 14.10
C LEU A 109 -3.19 -37.31 13.01
N ARG A 110 -2.80 -38.57 13.17
CA ARG A 110 -3.42 -39.68 12.42
C ARG A 110 -4.92 -39.63 12.68
N GLU A 111 -5.73 -39.95 11.68
CA GLU A 111 -7.21 -39.84 11.70
C GLU A 111 -7.78 -38.41 11.60
N TYR A 112 -7.03 -37.46 11.04
CA TYR A 112 -7.48 -36.07 10.81
C TYR A 112 -7.88 -35.31 12.08
N GLN A 113 -7.41 -35.75 13.24
CA GLN A 113 -7.64 -35.07 14.50
C GLN A 113 -6.70 -33.86 14.63
N LYS A 114 -7.23 -32.73 15.09
CA LYS A 114 -6.43 -31.53 15.37
C LYS A 114 -6.00 -31.55 16.83
N ALA A 115 -4.69 -31.46 17.07
CA ALA A 115 -4.16 -31.20 18.41
C ALA A 115 -3.40 -29.88 18.46
N TRP A 116 -3.29 -29.35 19.67
CA TRP A 116 -2.59 -28.11 19.97
C TRP A 116 -1.43 -28.42 20.90
N ILE A 117 -0.29 -27.77 20.68
CA ILE A 117 0.87 -27.88 21.57
C ILE A 117 0.97 -26.58 22.36
N TRP A 118 0.98 -26.71 23.68
CA TRP A 118 1.16 -25.60 24.61
C TRP A 118 2.57 -25.67 25.18
N LEU A 119 3.31 -24.58 25.03
CA LEU A 119 4.66 -24.44 25.55
C LEU A 119 4.61 -23.50 26.76
N PHE A 120 5.00 -24.02 27.92
CA PHE A 120 5.18 -23.22 29.12
C PHE A 120 6.68 -23.01 29.32
N THR A 121 7.12 -21.76 29.27
CA THR A 121 8.54 -21.42 29.45
C THR A 121 8.70 -20.41 30.58
N CYS A 122 9.64 -20.66 31.48
CA CYS A 122 9.98 -19.71 32.54
C CYS A 122 11.08 -18.78 32.04
N ALA A 123 10.93 -17.47 32.26
CA ALA A 123 11.89 -16.46 31.81
C ALA A 123 13.30 -16.69 32.37
N VAL A 124 13.42 -17.29 33.55
CA VAL A 124 14.70 -17.58 34.23
C VAL A 124 15.53 -18.65 33.51
N TYR A 125 14.88 -19.62 32.85
CA TYR A 125 15.58 -20.66 32.08
C TYR A 125 15.80 -20.25 30.62
N LEU A 126 15.16 -19.18 30.17
CA LEU A 126 15.33 -18.60 28.84
C LEU A 126 16.48 -17.59 28.85
N CYS A 127 17.66 -18.01 29.35
CA CYS A 127 18.90 -17.24 29.20
C CYS A 127 19.30 -17.22 27.73
N VAL A 128 18.68 -16.33 26.95
CA VAL A 128 19.28 -15.84 25.71
C VAL A 128 20.44 -14.96 26.15
N ASN A 129 21.66 -15.46 26.00
CA ASN A 129 22.86 -14.66 26.14
C ASN A 129 22.73 -13.46 25.17
N LEU A 130 22.62 -12.25 25.71
CA LEU A 130 22.52 -10.99 24.95
C LEU A 130 23.91 -10.50 24.55
#